data_AF-A0A364LI04-F1
#
_entry.id   AF-A0A364LI04-F1
#
_cell.length_a   1.000
_cell.length_b   1.000
_cell.length_c   1.000
_cell.angle_alpha   90.00
_cell.angle_beta   90.00
_cell.angle_gamma   90.00
#
_symmetry.space_group_name_H-M   'P 1'
#
loop_
_entity.id
_entity.type
_entity.pdbx_description
1 polymer ?
#
loop_
_entity_poly.entity_id
_entity_poly.type
_entity_poly.pdbx_seq_one_letter_code
_entity_poly.pdbx_strand_id
1 'polypeptide(L)'
;MSRVAWNLIKESKSFYVSTYRRIGTWILIMLGINVLLFIAIAYSRFHQPQPDFYATNGITPPVVLTPMDTPNYSNEALLPPDPVNDDNEKPIPE
;
A
#
# COMPACT_ATOMS: atom_id res chain seq x y z
N MET A 1 -16.83 59.07 13.01
CA MET A 1 -16.91 57.64 13.40
C MET A 1 -16.77 57.51 14.90
N SER A 2 -17.57 56.68 15.56
CA SER A 2 -17.40 56.41 17.00
C SER A 2 -16.16 55.53 17.21
N ARG A 3 -15.47 55.70 18.36
CA ARG A 3 -14.34 54.84 18.76
C ARG A 3 -14.71 53.34 18.77
N VAL A 4 -15.98 53.05 19.09
CA VAL A 4 -16.52 51.68 19.09
C VAL A 4 -16.50 51.09 17.68
N ALA A 5 -16.98 51.83 16.67
CA ALA A 5 -16.97 51.37 15.28
C ALA A 5 -15.53 51.14 14.78
N TRP A 6 -14.58 52.00 15.15
CA TRP A 6 -13.17 51.85 14.79
C TRP A 6 -12.52 50.59 15.38
N ASN A 7 -12.77 50.32 16.68
CA ASN A 7 -12.24 49.13 17.34
C ASN A 7 -12.81 47.83 16.75
N LEU A 8 -14.11 47.82 16.42
CA LEU A 8 -14.79 46.67 15.82
C LEU A 8 -14.25 46.35 14.42
N ILE A 9 -13.95 47.37 13.62
CA ILE A 9 -13.27 47.20 12.31
C ILE A 9 -11.84 46.67 12.49
N LYS A 10 -11.11 47.16 13.50
CA LYS A 10 -9.73 46.70 13.77
C LYS A 10 -9.68 45.25 14.23
N GLU A 11 -10.57 44.85 15.15
CA GLU A 11 -10.66 43.47 15.63
C GLU A 11 -11.08 42.51 14.53
N SER A 12 -12.11 42.84 13.75
CA SER A 12 -12.56 41.99 12.64
C SER A 12 -11.45 41.79 11.60
N LYS A 13 -10.73 42.85 11.21
CA LYS A 13 -9.58 42.74 10.30
C LYS A 13 -8.47 41.84 10.86
N SER A 14 -8.20 41.93 12.17
CA SER A 14 -7.21 41.08 12.85
C SER A 14 -7.62 39.60 12.87
N PHE A 15 -8.92 39.33 13.05
CA PHE A 15 -9.50 38.00 13.00
C PHE A 15 -9.41 37.37 11.60
N TYR A 16 -9.66 38.15 10.54
CA TYR A 16 -9.50 37.67 9.16
C TYR A 16 -8.04 37.33 8.84
N VAL A 17 -7.09 38.16 9.25
CA VAL A 17 -5.66 37.91 9.00
C VAL A 17 -5.15 36.69 9.78
N SER A 18 -5.53 36.54 11.04
CA SER A 18 -5.12 35.40 11.86
C SER A 18 -5.73 34.10 11.36
N THR A 19 -7.01 34.12 10.99
CA THR A 19 -7.73 32.96 10.45
C THR A 19 -7.15 32.55 9.10
N TYR A 20 -6.91 33.50 8.19
CA TYR A 20 -6.30 33.23 6.90
C TYR A 20 -4.90 32.59 7.02
N ARG A 21 -4.04 33.14 7.89
CA ARG A 21 -2.71 32.58 8.14
C ARG A 21 -2.80 31.18 8.72
N ARG A 22 -3.70 30.95 9.68
CA ARG A 22 -3.88 29.64 10.32
C ARG A 22 -4.36 28.60 9.30
N ILE A 23 -5.33 28.94 8.45
CA ILE A 23 -5.79 28.07 7.37
C ILE A 23 -4.65 27.78 6.39
N GLY A 24 -3.88 28.80 5.99
CA GLY A 24 -2.71 28.62 5.13
C GLY A 24 -1.67 27.68 5.73
N THR A 25 -1.36 27.82 7.02
CA THR A 25 -0.45 26.90 7.72
C THR A 25 -1.00 25.48 7.75
N TRP A 26 -2.30 25.30 8.02
CA TRP A 26 -2.92 23.97 7.99
C TRP A 26 -2.87 23.33 6.60
N ILE A 27 -3.11 24.11 5.53
CA ILE A 27 -2.98 23.63 4.15
C ILE A 27 -1.55 23.16 3.87
N LEU A 28 -0.54 23.94 4.27
CA LEU A 28 0.86 23.56 4.10
C LEU A 28 1.23 22.31 4.89
N ILE A 29 0.73 22.17 6.11
CA ILE A 29 0.92 20.96 6.93
C ILE A 29 0.29 19.75 6.24
N MET A 30 -0.96 19.86 5.79
CA MET A 30 -1.65 18.77 5.09
C MET A 30 -0.97 18.39 3.78
N LEU A 31 -0.46 19.37 3.03
CA LEU A 31 0.35 19.12 1.84
C LEU A 31 1.64 18.37 2.19
N GLY A 32 2.33 18.77 3.26
CA GLY A 32 3.52 18.08 3.76
C GLY A 32 3.24 16.62 4.15
N ILE A 33 2.12 16.37 4.87
CA ILE A 33 1.69 15.02 5.22
C ILE A 33 1.41 14.18 3.96
N ASN A 34 0.75 14.76 2.96
CA ASN A 34 0.49 14.05 1.70
C ASN A 34 1.80 13.67 0.99
N VAL A 35 2.78 14.58 0.92
CA VAL A 35 4.10 14.29 0.35
C VAL A 35 4.79 13.16 1.12
N LEU A 36 4.76 13.18 2.45
CA LEU A 36 5.33 12.11 3.27
C LEU A 36 4.63 10.77 3.03
N LEU A 37 3.31 10.75 2.88
CA LEU A 37 2.54 9.55 2.53
C LEU A 37 2.95 9.01 1.15
N PHE A 38 3.08 9.87 0.14
CA PHE A 38 3.57 9.46 -1.18
C PHE A 38 4.96 8.83 -1.10
N ILE A 39 5.87 9.44 -0.36
CA ILE A 39 7.23 8.90 -0.15
C ILE A 39 7.16 7.54 0.55
N ALA A 40 6.36 7.41 1.62
CA ALA A 40 6.22 6.16 2.36
C ALA A 40 5.65 5.03 1.49
N ILE A 41 4.63 5.32 0.67
CA ILE A 41 4.05 4.35 -0.27
C ILE A 41 5.08 3.96 -1.31
N ALA A 42 5.77 4.92 -1.92
CA ALA A 42 6.82 4.64 -2.91
C ALA A 42 7.93 3.77 -2.30
N TYR A 43 8.43 4.14 -1.13
CA TYR A 43 9.46 3.39 -0.41
C TYR A 43 9.01 1.95 -0.14
N SER A 44 7.80 1.77 0.39
CA SER A 44 7.21 0.45 0.64
C SER A 44 7.15 -0.41 -0.63
N ARG A 45 6.76 0.17 -1.77
CA ARG A 45 6.65 -0.57 -3.03
C ARG A 45 7.99 -0.97 -3.62
N PHE A 46 9.00 -0.10 -3.54
CA PHE A 46 10.33 -0.41 -4.07
C PHE A 46 11.17 -1.31 -3.15
N HIS A 47 10.85 -1.39 -1.86
CA HIS A 47 11.57 -2.23 -0.88
C HIS A 47 10.74 -3.44 -0.44
N GLN A 48 9.70 -3.79 -1.19
CA GLN A 48 8.97 -5.04 -0.97
C GLN A 48 9.93 -6.21 -1.20
N PRO A 49 10.05 -7.16 -0.24
CA PRO A 49 10.80 -8.37 -0.48
C PRO A 49 10.17 -9.12 -1.65
N GLN A 50 11.00 -9.87 -2.39
CA GLN A 50 10.48 -10.71 -3.46
C GLN A 50 9.47 -11.70 -2.85
N PRO A 51 8.28 -11.86 -3.46
CA PRO A 51 7.29 -12.79 -2.95
C PRO A 51 7.81 -14.23 -3.10
N ASP A 52 7.66 -15.02 -2.05
CA ASP A 52 7.89 -16.46 -2.13
C ASP A 52 6.72 -17.10 -2.87
N PHE A 53 7.04 -17.93 -3.85
CA PHE A 53 6.05 -18.67 -4.64
C PHE A 53 6.06 -20.13 -4.21
N TYR A 54 4.89 -20.77 -4.19
CA TYR A 54 4.74 -22.17 -3.79
C TYR A 54 3.89 -22.91 -4.80
N ALA A 55 4.28 -24.14 -5.13
CA ALA A 55 3.46 -25.08 -5.88
C ALA A 55 2.87 -26.13 -4.93
N THR A 56 1.60 -26.49 -5.13
CA THR A 56 0.93 -27.57 -4.40
C THR A 56 0.00 -28.34 -5.34
N ASN A 57 -0.07 -29.64 -5.16
CA ASN A 57 -0.95 -30.57 -5.87
C ASN A 57 -2.00 -31.21 -4.93
N GLY A 58 -2.08 -30.75 -3.67
CA GLY A 58 -3.02 -31.27 -2.66
C GLY A 58 -2.65 -32.61 -2.05
N ILE A 59 -1.57 -33.26 -2.50
CA ILE A 59 -1.10 -34.57 -2.00
C ILE A 59 0.25 -34.40 -1.28
N THR A 60 1.18 -33.67 -1.89
CA THR A 60 2.50 -33.40 -1.31
C THR A 60 2.54 -32.04 -0.61
N PRO A 61 3.42 -31.87 0.40
CA PRO A 61 3.66 -30.56 1.00
C PRO A 61 3.99 -29.49 -0.05
N PRO A 62 3.63 -28.21 0.18
CA PRO A 62 3.95 -27.13 -0.74
C PRO A 62 5.46 -27.02 -1.01
N VAL A 63 5.83 -26.98 -2.29
CA VAL A 63 7.22 -26.85 -2.74
C VAL A 63 7.51 -25.36 -2.99
N VAL A 64 8.57 -24.83 -2.38
CA VAL A 64 9.06 -23.46 -2.61
C VAL A 64 9.61 -23.36 -4.04
N LEU A 65 9.09 -22.41 -4.81
CA LEU A 65 9.53 -22.14 -6.17
C LEU A 65 10.61 -21.06 -6.17
N THR A 66 11.56 -21.21 -7.09
CA THR A 66 12.54 -20.18 -7.40
C THR A 66 11.95 -19.21 -8.43
N PRO A 67 11.84 -17.91 -8.12
CA PRO A 67 11.33 -16.94 -9.08
C PRO A 67 12.29 -16.81 -10.28
N MET A 68 11.71 -16.66 -11.47
CA MET A 68 12.44 -16.46 -12.72
C MET A 68 12.06 -15.13 -13.35
N ASP A 69 13.05 -14.39 -13.86
CA ASP A 69 12.83 -13.11 -14.53
C ASP A 69 12.20 -13.25 -15.92
N THR A 70 12.33 -14.44 -16.53
CA THR A 70 11.81 -14.75 -17.87
C THR A 70 10.98 -16.03 -17.86
N PRO A 71 9.97 -16.16 -18.75
CA PRO A 71 9.26 -17.42 -18.94
C PRO A 71 10.20 -18.57 -19.28
N ASN A 72 9.83 -19.80 -18.88
CA ASN A 72 10.54 -20.99 -19.32
C ASN A 72 10.23 -21.26 -20.81
N TYR A 73 11.21 -21.04 -21.68
CA TYR A 73 11.13 -21.35 -23.11
C TYR A 73 11.71 -22.73 -23.47
N SER A 74 12.22 -23.48 -22.49
CA SER A 74 12.70 -24.84 -22.74
C SER A 74 11.53 -25.83 -22.87
N ASN A 75 11.80 -26.97 -23.49
CA ASN A 75 10.86 -28.08 -23.55
C ASN A 75 10.85 -28.93 -22.25
N GLU A 76 11.65 -28.54 -21.25
CA GLU A 76 11.76 -29.24 -19.99
C GLU A 76 10.85 -28.59 -18.95
N ALA A 77 10.08 -29.41 -18.22
CA ALA A 77 9.26 -28.94 -17.12
C ALA A 77 10.15 -28.50 -15.95
N LEU A 78 9.79 -27.38 -15.30
CA LEU A 78 10.53 -26.84 -14.15
C LEU A 78 10.36 -27.70 -12.88
N LEU A 79 9.28 -28.45 -12.81
CA LEU A 79 8.92 -29.30 -11.69
C LEU A 79 8.83 -30.75 -12.16
N PRO A 80 9.20 -31.71 -11.30
CA PRO A 80 8.96 -33.12 -11.58
C PRO A 80 7.44 -33.38 -11.74
N PRO A 81 7.05 -34.44 -12.47
CA PRO A 81 5.67 -34.85 -12.57
C PRO A 81 5.06 -35.09 -11.19
N ASP A 82 3.78 -34.76 -11.03
CA ASP A 82 3.05 -35.04 -9.80
C ASP A 82 3.04 -36.55 -9.50
N PRO A 83 3.08 -36.95 -8.21
CA PRO A 83 2.96 -38.34 -7.83
C PRO A 83 1.61 -38.90 -8.29
N VAL A 84 1.61 -40.15 -8.74
CA VAL A 84 0.39 -40.87 -9.11
C VAL A 84 -0.44 -41.07 -7.84
N ASN A 85 -1.64 -40.50 -7.80
CA ASN A 85 -2.59 -40.74 -6.73
C ASN A 85 -3.45 -41.96 -7.09
N ASP A 86 -3.09 -43.15 -6.58
CA ASP A 86 -3.90 -44.37 -6.77
C ASP A 86 -5.18 -44.35 -5.91
N ASP A 87 -5.20 -43.58 -4.82
CA ASP A 87 -6.35 -43.45 -3.92
C ASP A 87 -7.26 -42.30 -4.39
N ASN A 88 -8.18 -42.62 -5.31
CA ASN A 88 -9.29 -41.74 -5.72
C ASN A 88 -10.37 -41.57 -4.63
N GLU A 89 -10.09 -41.92 -3.38
CA GLU A 89 -11.04 -41.80 -2.30
C GLU A 89 -10.97 -40.38 -1.74
N LYS A 90 -11.68 -39.46 -2.40
CA LYS A 90 -11.84 -38.09 -1.93
C LYS A 90 -12.58 -38.11 -0.59
N PRO A 91 -11.95 -37.75 0.54
CA PRO A 91 -12.64 -37.75 1.81
C PRO A 91 -13.76 -36.72 1.77
N ILE A 92 -15.01 -37.17 1.92
CA ILE A 92 -16.16 -36.29 2.10
C ILE A 92 -16.18 -35.93 3.60
N PRO A 93 -16.09 -34.65 3.99
CA PRO A 93 -16.19 -34.24 5.40
C PRO A 93 -17.60 -34.54 5.93
N GLU A 94 -17.72 -35.03 7.16
CA GLU A 94 -19.00 -35.07 7.91
C GLU A 94 -19.40 -33.69 8.45
#